data_AF-A0A923D078-F1
#
_entry.id   AF-A0A923D078-F1
#
_cell.length_a   1.000
_cell.length_b   1.000
_cell.length_c   1.000
_cell.angle_alpha   90.00
_cell.angle_beta   90.00
_cell.angle_gamma   90.00
#
_symmetry.space_group_name_H-M   'P 1'
#
loop_
_entity.id
_entity.type
_entity.pdbx_description
1 polymer ?
#
loop_
_entity_poly.entity_id
_entity_poly.type
_entity_poly.pdbx_seq_one_letter_code
_entity_poly.pdbx_strand_id
1 'polypeptide(L)' 'MADRKSFPLRLSPELYEELRRWADQEFRSVNGQIEYLLREAVRKRTGRAAPPSGEQEP' A
#
# COMPACT_ATOMS: atom_id res chain seq x y z
N MET A 1 -16.48 -7.91 -4.54
CA MET A 1 -15.14 -7.51 -5.03
C MET A 1 -15.21 -6.03 -5.32
N ALA A 2 -14.70 -5.18 -4.43
CA ALA A 2 -14.52 -3.78 -4.78
C ALA A 2 -13.48 -3.73 -5.89
N ASP A 3 -13.81 -3.10 -7.03
CA ASP A 3 -12.91 -3.01 -8.17
C ASP A 3 -11.60 -2.34 -7.76
N ARG A 4 -10.53 -3.13 -7.69
CA ARG A 4 -9.17 -2.63 -7.49
C ARG A 4 -8.69 -2.04 -8.80
N LYS A 5 -8.45 -0.74 -8.82
CA LYS A 5 -7.87 -0.07 -9.99
C LYS A 5 -6.38 -0.38 -10.08
N SER A 6 -6.00 -1.22 -11.05
CA SER A 6 -4.59 -1.44 -11.39
C SER A 6 -4.04 -0.21 -12.13
N PHE A 7 -2.90 0.29 -11.68
CA PHE A 7 -2.16 1.35 -12.36
C PHE A 7 -0.66 1.03 -12.35
N PRO A 8 0.07 1.29 -13.46
CA PRO A 8 1.50 1.07 -13.50
C PRO A 8 2.22 2.14 -12.66
N LEU A 9 2.94 1.70 -11.63
CA LEU A 9 3.78 2.56 -10.79
C LEU A 9 5.24 2.40 -11.19
N ARG A 10 5.93 3.52 -11.43
CA ARG A 10 7.37 3.54 -11.68
C ARG A 10 8.10 3.86 -10.39
N LEU A 11 9.00 2.98 -9.96
CA LEU A 11 9.83 3.14 -8.76
C LEU A 11 11.30 3.00 -9.15
N SER A 12 12.19 3.66 -8.41
CA SER A 12 13.60 3.33 -8.52
C SER A 12 13.85 1.94 -7.91
N PRO A 13 14.84 1.17 -8.40
CA PRO A 13 15.16 -0.15 -7.85
C PRO A 13 15.49 -0.11 -6.35
N GLU A 14 16.18 0.94 -5.90
CA GLU A 14 16.58 1.10 -4.51
C GLU A 14 15.37 1.27 -3.59
N LEU A 15 14.42 2.12 -4.00
CA LEU A 15 13.17 2.31 -3.25
C LEU A 15 12.34 1.03 -3.20
N TYR A 16 12.29 0.27 -4.30
CA TYR A 16 11.58 -0.99 -4.33
C TYR A 16 12.17 -2.00 -3.34
N GLU A 17 13.50 -2.12 -3.26
CA GLU A 17 14.15 -3.03 -2.33
C GLU A 17 13.92 -2.63 -0.86
N GLU A 18 13.92 -1.33 -0.54
CA GLU A 18 13.57 -0.87 0.81
C GLU A 18 12.12 -1.19 1.16
N LEU A 19 11.18 -0.97 0.23
CA LEU A 19 9.76 -1.32 0.42
C LEU A 19 9.58 -2.83 0.59
N ARG A 20 10.32 -3.64 -0.17
CA ARG A 20 10.29 -5.10 -0.06
C ARG A 20 10.79 -5.57 1.29
N ARG A 21 11.95 -5.10 1.73
CA ARG A 21 12.51 -5.43 3.05
C ARG A 21 11.56 -5.06 4.19
N TRP A 22 10.88 -3.92 4.09
CA TRP A 22 9.88 -3.51 5.08
C TRP A 22 8.65 -4.42 5.04
N ALA A 23 8.12 -4.72 3.85
CA ALA A 23 7.00 -5.63 3.70
C ALA A 23 7.29 -7.02 4.32
N ASP A 24 8.51 -7.54 4.09
CA ASP A 24 8.96 -8.82 4.66
C ASP A 24 8.99 -8.80 6.20
N GLN A 25 9.44 -7.69 6.81
CA GLN A 25 9.47 -7.51 8.27
C GLN A 25 8.06 -7.51 8.90
N GLU A 26 7.05 -7.03 8.16
CA GLU A 26 5.66 -7.01 8.61
C GLU A 26 4.85 -8.23 8.15
N PHE A 27 5.49 -9.23 7.52
CA PHE A 27 4.82 -10.39 6.91
C PHE A 27 3.70 -10.00 5.92
N ARG A 28 3.92 -8.93 5.14
CA ARG A 28 2.98 -8.44 4.12
C ARG A 28 3.54 -8.61 2.72
N SER A 29 2.64 -8.61 1.73
CA SER A 29 3.07 -8.44 0.34
C SER A 29 3.54 -7.01 0.08
N VAL A 30 4.44 -6.84 -0.88
CA VAL A 30 4.93 -5.50 -1.29
C VAL A 30 3.77 -4.60 -1.74
N ASN A 31 2.79 -5.14 -2.47
CA ASN A 31 1.59 -4.38 -2.86
C ASN A 31 0.75 -3.95 -1.66
N GLY A 32 0.57 -4.84 -0.67
CA GLY A 32 -0.13 -4.51 0.58
C GLY A 32 0.59 -3.42 1.38
N GLN A 33 1.93 -3.47 1.40
CA GLN A 33 2.74 -2.44 2.04
C GLN A 33 2.62 -1.08 1.33
N ILE A 34 2.71 -1.06 -0.01
CA ILE A 34 2.52 0.16 -0.80
C ILE A 34 1.12 0.74 -0.56
N GLU A 35 0.09 -0.09 -0.56
CA GLU A 35 -1.28 0.35 -0.29
C GLU A 35 -1.42 0.96 1.11
N TYR A 36 -0.88 0.30 2.13
CA TYR A 36 -0.87 0.82 3.50
C TYR A 36 -0.22 2.21 3.57
N LEU A 37 0.97 2.36 2.99
CA LEU A 37 1.69 3.64 3.00
C LEU A 37 0.94 4.76 2.27
N LEU A 38 0.31 4.46 1.14
CA LEU A 38 -0.50 5.43 0.40
C LEU A 38 -1.73 5.86 1.22
N ARG A 39 -2.37 4.92 1.93
CA ARG A 39 -3.51 5.22 2.82
C ARG A 39 -3.09 6.12 3.97
N GLU A 40 -1.97 5.79 4.61
CA GLU A 40 -1.39 6.59 5.68
C GLU A 40 -1.05 8.01 5.20
N ALA A 41 -0.45 8.13 4.01
CA ALA A 41 -0.10 9.42 3.42
C ALA A 41 -1.34 10.28 3.12
N VAL A 42 -2.39 9.69 2.53
CA VAL A 42 -3.66 10.38 2.27
C VAL A 42 -4.33 10.80 3.57
N ARG A 43 -4.35 9.92 4.59
CA ARG A 43 -4.92 10.21 5.90
C ARG A 43 -4.20 11.38 6.58
N LYS A 44 -2.87 11.35 6.61
CA LYS A 44 -2.04 12.43 7.16
C LYS A 44 -2.27 13.75 6.44
N ARG A 45 -2.43 13.72 5.10
CA ARG A 45 -2.64 14.93 4.29
C ARG A 45 -4.04 15.54 4.42
N THR A 46 -5.07 14.70 4.48
CA THR A 46 -6.47 15.14 4.37
C THR A 46 -7.22 15.15 5.71
N GLY A 47 -6.66 14.53 6.75
CA GLY A 47 -7.35 14.28 8.02
C GLY A 47 -8.49 13.27 7.93
N ARG A 48 -8.73 12.66 6.76
CA ARG A 48 -9.79 11.67 6.53
C ARG A 48 -9.19 10.29 6.33
N ALA A 49 -9.81 9.27 6.93
CA ALA A 49 -9.44 7.89 6.62
C ALA A 49 -9.70 7.61 5.13
N ALA A 50 -8.72 7.00 4.45
CA ALA A 50 -8.93 6.49 3.11
C ALA A 50 -10.00 5.36 3.17
N PRO A 51 -10.96 5.30 2.22
CA PRO A 51 -12.05 4.32 2.26
C PRO A 51 -11.48 2.90 2.30
N PRO A 52 -12.00 2.00 3.16
CA PRO A 52 -11.39 0.70 3.40
C PRO A 52 -11.14 -0.07 2.09
N SER A 53 -9.96 -0.68 1.98
CA SER A 53 -9.68 -1.67 0.93
C SER A 53 -10.70 -2.78 1.09
N GLY A 54 -11.31 -3.22 -0.01
CA GLY A 54 -12.28 -4.31 -0.01
C GLY A 54 -11.71 -5.70 0.33
N GLU A 55 -10.58 -5.78 1.01
CA GLU A 55 -9.98 -7.02 1.50
C GLU A 55 -9.85 -6.95 3.03
N GLN A 56 -10.98 -7.18 3.70
CA GLN A 56 -10.96 -8.03 4.88
C GLN A 56 -11.53 -9.37 4.40
N GLU A 57 -10.65 -10.30 4.05
CA GLU A 57 -11.04 -11.71 4.07
C GLU A 57 -10.63 -12.32 5.42
N PRO A 58 -11.43 -13.28 5.94
CA PRO A 58 -11.37 -13.80 7.31
C PRO A 58 -10.12 -14.62 7.62
#